data_AF-A0A7C2P431-F1
#
_entry.id   AF-A0A7C2P431-F1
#
_cell.length_a   1.000
_cell.length_b   1.000
_cell.length_c   1.000
_cell.angle_alpha   90.00
_cell.angle_beta   90.00
_cell.angle_gamma   90.00
#
_symmetry.space_group_name_H-M   'P 1'
#
loop_
_entity.id
_entity.type
_entity.pdbx_description
1 polymer ?
#
loop_
_entity_poly.entity_id
_entity_poly.type
_entity_poly.pdbx_seq_one_letter_code
_entity_poly.pdbx_strand_id
1 'polypeptide(L)' 'MPFIYTTNQLKRLAKEIKRRIKVIEVFLDEGSVERLLYLLLKELNERLNSRKLRGFKEIESGNYHALPGEFFAQ' A
#
# COMPACT_ATOMS: atom_id res chain seq x y z
N MET A 1 -5.35 -0.44 -17.92
CA MET A 1 -4.99 -0.92 -16.57
C MET A 1 -4.10 0.09 -15.82
N PRO A 2 -4.63 1.22 -15.32
CA PRO A 2 -3.81 2.29 -14.75
C PRO A 2 -3.39 2.08 -13.28
N PHE A 3 -3.91 1.06 -12.59
CA PHE A 3 -3.63 0.83 -11.16
C PHE A 3 -2.20 0.35 -10.86
N ILE A 4 -1.51 -0.25 -11.84
CA ILE A 4 -0.16 -0.81 -11.65
C ILE A 4 0.92 0.29 -11.74
N TYR A 5 0.65 1.38 -12.45
CA TYR A 5 1.62 2.47 -12.65
C TYR A 5 1.65 3.48 -11.49
N THR A 6 0.72 3.40 -10.52
CA THR A 6 0.74 4.28 -9.36
C THR A 6 1.76 3.81 -8.32
N THR A 7 2.89 4.52 -8.25
CA THR A 7 3.91 4.28 -7.22
C THR A 7 3.58 4.95 -5.87
N ASN A 8 2.43 5.61 -5.75
CA ASN A 8 2.07 6.39 -4.56
C ASN A 8 1.99 5.51 -3.29
N GLN A 9 1.46 4.30 -3.40
CA GLN A 9 1.36 3.38 -2.27
C GLN A 9 2.75 2.94 -1.78
N LEU A 10 3.64 2.55 -2.70
CA LEU A 10 5.03 2.19 -2.38
C LEU A 10 5.80 3.38 -1.79
N LYS A 11 5.65 4.57 -2.37
CA LYS A 11 6.26 5.80 -1.86
C LYS A 11 5.79 6.13 -0.44
N ARG A 12 4.50 5.91 -0.12
CA ARG A 12 3.95 6.12 1.23
C ARG A 12 4.52 5.10 2.23
N LEU A 13 4.62 3.82 1.85
CA LEU A 13 5.24 2.77 2.67
C LEU A 13 6.69 3.13 3.01
N ALA A 14 7.51 3.47 2.00
CA ALA A 14 8.91 3.80 2.22
C ALA A 14 9.10 5.03 3.12
N LYS A 15 8.25 6.05 2.97
CA LYS A 15 8.24 7.23 3.87
C LYS A 15 7.91 6.85 5.31
N GLU A 16 6.97 5.95 5.52
CA GLU A 16 6.56 5.52 6.85
C GLU A 16 7.65 4.70 7.55
N ILE A 17 8.28 3.77 6.83
CA ILE A 17 9.45 3.03 7.33
C ILE A 17 10.54 4.03 7.74
N LYS A 18 10.90 4.98 6.86
CA LYS A 18 11.94 5.97 7.13
C LYS A 18 11.61 6.84 8.35
N ARG A 19 10.34 7.25 8.51
CA ARG A 19 9.88 8.04 9.66
C ARG A 19 10.06 7.27 10.97
N ARG A 20 9.68 5.99 11.01
CA ARG A 20 9.76 5.18 12.25
C ARG A 20 11.19 4.78 12.60
N ILE A 21 12.02 4.44 11.61
CA ILE A 21 13.46 4.24 11.80
C ILE A 21 14.10 5.49 12.41
N LYS A 22 13.75 6.68 11.91
CA LYS A 22 14.29 7.94 12.43
C LYS A 22 13.93 8.19 13.90
N VAL A 23 12.73 7.78 14.34
CA VAL A 23 12.28 7.94 15.73
C VAL A 23 12.96 6.95 16.68
N ILE A 24 13.27 5.74 16.21
CA ILE A 24 13.89 4.70 17.05
C ILE A 24 15.39 4.98 17.27
N GLU A 25 16.05 5.63 16.30
CA GLU A 25 17.46 6.05 16.32
C GLU A 25 18.50 4.91 16.39
N VAL A 26 18.30 3.92 17.25
CA VAL A 26 19.20 2.76 17.44
C VAL A 26 18.38 1.48 17.60
N PHE A 27 18.79 0.43 16.90
CA PHE A 27 18.26 -0.92 17.05
C PHE A 27 19.28 -1.80 17.80
N LEU A 28 18.78 -2.66 18.69
CA LEU A 28 19.61 -3.55 19.52
C LEU A 28 20.27 -4.67 18.69
N ASP A 29 19.52 -5.20 17.72
CA ASP A 29 19.92 -6.33 16.88
C ASP A 29 19.10 -6.34 15.58
N GLU A 30 19.51 -7.17 14.61
CA GLU A 30 18.83 -7.31 13.33
C GLU A 30 17.39 -7.82 13.47
N GLY A 31 17.13 -8.73 14.41
CA GLY A 31 15.79 -9.27 14.67
C GLY A 31 14.81 -8.21 15.16
N SER A 32 15.28 -7.20 15.89
CA SER A 32 14.47 -6.03 16.26
C SER A 32 14.00 -5.22 15.04
N VAL A 33 14.86 -5.09 14.01
CA VAL A 33 14.51 -4.40 12.75
C VAL A 33 13.51 -5.23 11.94
N GLU A 34 13.74 -6.54 11.82
CA GLU A 34 12.83 -7.44 11.12
C GLU A 34 11.44 -7.46 11.74
N ARG A 35 11.36 -7.49 13.08
CA ARG A 35 10.09 -7.49 13.80
C ARG A 35 9.33 -6.18 13.61
N LEU A 36 10.02 -5.04 13.62
CA LEU A 36 9.41 -3.75 13.28
C LEU A 36 8.86 -3.76 11.85
N LEU A 37 9.66 -4.20 10.89
CA LEU A 37 9.27 -4.25 9.48
C LEU A 37 8.04 -5.16 9.28
N TYR A 38 8.03 -6.33 9.92
CA TYR A 38 6.91 -7.25 9.90
C TYR A 38 5.62 -6.59 10.40
N LEU A 39 5.67 -5.90 11.55
CA LEU A 39 4.50 -5.22 12.11
C LEU A 39 3.96 -4.14 11.18
N LEU A 40 4.84 -3.38 10.52
CA LEU A 40 4.45 -2.34 9.55
C LEU A 40 3.77 -2.93 8.32
N LEU A 41 4.35 -4.00 7.79
CA LEU A 41 3.80 -4.69 6.62
C LEU A 41 2.44 -5.33 6.95
N LYS A 42 2.30 -5.90 8.15
CA LYS A 42 1.04 -6.46 8.63
C LYS A 42 -0.06 -5.40 8.73
N GLU A 43 0.23 -4.26 9.38
CA GLU A 43 -0.71 -3.13 9.48
C GLU A 43 -1.17 -2.64 8.09
N LEU A 44 -0.22 -2.53 7.16
CA LEU A 44 -0.52 -2.12 5.79
C LEU A 44 -1.36 -3.13 5.02
N ASN A 45 -1.07 -4.43 5.19
CA ASN A 45 -1.83 -5.49 4.56
C ASN A 45 -3.28 -5.48 5.04
N GLU A 46 -3.52 -5.36 6.35
CA GLU A 46 -4.87 -5.23 6.93
C GLU A 46 -5.60 -4.00 6.37
N ARG A 47 -4.91 -2.85 6.30
CA ARG A 47 -5.47 -1.62 5.73
C ARG A 47 -5.80 -1.76 4.25
N LEU A 48 -4.97 -2.43 3.46
CA LEU A 48 -5.22 -2.67 2.03
C LEU A 48 -6.38 -3.65 1.83
N ASN A 49 -6.45 -4.73 2.61
CA ASN A 49 -7.55 -5.68 2.58
C ASN A 49 -8.90 -5.05 2.93
N SER A 50 -8.92 -4.05 3.82
CA SER A 50 -10.14 -3.31 4.16
C SER A 50 -10.66 -2.43 3.01
N ARG A 51 -9.81 -2.08 2.03
CA ARG A 51 -10.16 -1.17 0.95
C ARG A 51 -10.68 -1.95 -0.25
N LYS A 52 -11.93 -1.69 -0.64
CA LYS A 52 -12.45 -2.13 -1.94
C LYS A 52 -11.98 -1.13 -3.00
N LEU A 53 -11.23 -1.61 -4.00
CA LEU A 53 -10.87 -0.78 -5.14
C LEU A 53 -12.16 -0.49 -5.94
N ARG A 54 -12.40 0.79 -6.26
CA ARG A 54 -13.53 1.14 -7.13
C ARG A 54 -13.27 0.53 -8.51
N GLY A 55 -14.24 -0.17 -9.09
CA GLY A 55 -14.04 -0.90 -10.33
C GLY A 55 -13.47 -2.31 -10.16
N PHE A 56 -13.15 -2.78 -8.94
CA PHE A 56 -12.53 -4.10 -8.75
C PHE A 56 -13.44 -5.25 -9.16
N LYS A 57 -14.73 -5.16 -8.80
CA LYS A 57 -15.72 -6.22 -9.10
C LYS A 57 -15.98 -6.33 -10.59
N GLU A 58 -15.94 -5.19 -11.29
CA GLU A 58 -16.13 -5.06 -12.72
C GLU A 58 -14.93 -5.65 -13.49
N ILE A 59 -13.72 -5.50 -12.94
CA ILE A 59 -12.50 -6.14 -13.45
C ILE A 59 -12.51 -7.65 -13.17
N GLU A 60 -12.90 -8.07 -11.96
CA GLU A 60 -12.98 -9.47 -11.54
C GLU A 60 -14.00 -10.28 -12.37
N SER A 61 -15.10 -9.64 -12.78
CA SER A 61 -16.10 -10.21 -13.70
C SER A 61 -15.69 -10.20 -15.18
N GLY A 62 -14.46 -9.78 -15.50
CA GLY A 62 -13.90 -9.79 -16.86
C GLY A 62 -14.32 -8.62 -17.74
N ASN A 63 -14.99 -7.61 -17.19
CA ASN A 63 -15.51 -6.47 -17.94
C ASN A 63 -14.55 -5.26 -17.90
N TYR A 64 -13.44 -5.38 -18.62
CA TYR A 64 -12.37 -4.38 -18.63
C TYR A 64 -12.73 -3.06 -19.36
N HIS A 65 -13.84 -3.05 -20.11
CA HIS A 65 -14.30 -1.90 -20.91
C HIS A 65 -15.30 -0.99 -20.18
N ALA A 66 -15.81 -1.40 -19.02
CA ALA A 66 -16.83 -0.67 -18.27
C ALA A 66 -16.27 0.44 -17.35
N LEU A 67 -14.97 0.72 -17.36
CA LEU A 67 -14.39 1.80 -16.55
C LEU A 67 -14.58 3.15 -17.27
N PRO A 68 -15.51 4.02 -16.82
CA PRO A 68 -15.65 5.35 -17.37
C PRO A 68 -14.38 6.14 -17.02
N GLY A 69 -13.80 6.83 -18.00
CA GLY A 69 -12.59 7.64 -17.87
C GLY A 69 -12.67 8.80 -16.86
N GLU A 70 -13.82 8.99 -16.20
CA GLU A 70 -14.13 10.14 -15.34
C GLU A 70 -13.80 9.93 -13.85
N PHE A 71 -13.31 8.75 -13.43
CA PHE A 71 -13.03 8.51 -12.00
C PHE A 71 -11.71 9.09 -11.47
N PHE A 72 -10.97 9.86 -12.27
CA PHE A 72 -9.60 10.31 -11.94
C PHE A 72 -9.43 11.83 -11.77
N ALA A 73 -10.51 12.61 -11.75
CA ALA A 73 -10.46 14.05 -11.46
C ALA A 73 -11.11 14.36 -10.11
N GLN A 74 -10.37 14.20 -9.01
CA GLN A 74 -10.55 14.95 -7.76
C GLN A 74 -9.32 14.83 -6.86
#